data_AF-A0A8R7U3Q9-F1
#
_entry.id   AF-A0A8R7U3Q9-F1
#
_cell.length_a   1.000
_cell.length_b   1.000
_cell.length_c   1.000
_cell.angle_alpha   90.00
_cell.angle_beta   90.00
_cell.angle_gamma   90.00
#
_symmetry.space_group_name_H-M   'P 1'
#
loop_
_entity.id
_entity.type
_entity.pdbx_description
1 polymer ?
#
loop_
_entity_poly.entity_id
_entity_poly.type
_entity_poly.pdbx_seq_one_letter_code
_entity_poly.pdbx_strand_id
1 'polypeptide(L)' 'GYNPIQCWARCTRFCGKTSVQFPFGIEEGCFASEQFQLNCANLTSSPALMLGNAQVFDIYIEEGTINITNP' A
#
# COMPACT_ATOMS: atom_id res chain seq x y z
N GLY A 1 12.67 0.33 19.03
CA GLY A 1 12.77 1.74 18.60
C GLY A 1 12.63 1.79 17.10
N TYR A 2 11.73 2.62 16.59
CA TYR A 2 11.55 2.83 15.15
C TYR A 2 12.87 3.36 14.55
N ASN A 3 13.35 2.75 13.45
CA ASN A 3 14.55 3.17 12.74
C ASN A 3 14.13 3.99 11.50
N PRO A 4 14.14 5.32 11.57
CA PRO A 4 13.62 6.20 10.51
C PRO A 4 14.43 6.17 9.20
N ILE A 5 15.50 5.37 9.11
CA ILE A 5 16.44 5.35 7.98
C ILE A 5 16.25 4.11 7.07
N GLN A 6 15.25 3.26 7.33
CA GLN A 6 15.07 2.04 6.54
C GLN A 6 14.47 2.35 5.15
N CYS A 7 15.34 2.36 4.13
CA CYS A 7 15.09 2.19 2.70
C CYS A 7 13.88 2.90 2.05
N TRP A 8 13.49 4.12 2.46
CA TRP A 8 12.48 4.93 1.72
C TRP A 8 12.79 5.01 0.21
N ALA A 9 14.06 4.93 -0.18
CA ALA A 9 14.52 4.96 -1.56
C ALA A 9 14.27 3.67 -2.37
N ARG A 10 13.84 2.56 -1.74
CA ARG A 10 13.57 1.27 -2.42
C ARG A 10 12.17 0.73 -2.28
N CYS A 11 11.31 1.39 -1.49
CA CYS A 11 9.93 0.99 -1.36
C CYS A 11 9.18 1.18 -2.68
N THR A 12 8.45 0.16 -3.10
CA THR A 12 7.47 0.30 -4.18
C THR A 12 6.40 1.34 -3.79
N ARG A 13 6.32 2.43 -4.56
CA ARG A 13 5.40 3.56 -4.31
C ARG A 13 4.14 3.55 -5.16
N PHE A 14 4.04 2.64 -6.11
CA PHE A 14 2.89 2.56 -7.01
C PHE A 14 2.56 1.10 -7.29
N CYS A 15 1.28 0.80 -7.33
CA CYS A 15 0.75 -0.44 -7.86
C CYS A 15 -0.36 -0.10 -8.85
N GLY A 16 -0.13 -0.40 -10.13
CA GLY A 16 -1.03 0.05 -11.19
C GLY A 16 -1.13 1.57 -11.23
N LYS A 17 -2.32 2.11 -10.90
CA LYS A 17 -2.59 3.55 -10.87
C LYS A 17 -2.61 4.16 -9.46
N THR A 18 -2.51 3.33 -8.42
CA THR A 18 -2.66 3.78 -7.03
C THR A 18 -1.30 4.05 -6.40
N SER A 19 -1.17 5.19 -5.73
CA SER A 19 0.02 5.60 -4.98
C SER A 19 0.03 4.98 -3.58
N VAL A 20 1.20 4.52 -3.15
CA VAL A 20 1.43 3.89 -1.84
C VAL A 20 2.36 4.78 -1.02
N GLN A 21 1.85 5.26 0.10
CA GLN A 21 2.49 6.21 0.99
C GLN A 21 2.52 5.65 2.41
N PHE A 22 3.54 6.01 3.19
CA PHE A 22 3.60 5.67 4.61
C PHE A 22 2.37 6.24 5.34
N PRO A 23 1.71 5.50 6.24
CA PRO A 23 2.17 4.28 6.93
C PRO A 23 1.97 2.96 6.18
N PHE A 24 1.43 2.99 4.97
CA PHE A 24 1.20 1.81 4.14
C PHE A 24 2.41 1.44 3.28
N GLY A 25 2.52 0.16 2.95
CA GLY A 25 3.63 -0.36 2.16
C GLY A 25 3.35 -1.78 1.67
N ILE A 26 4.03 -2.17 0.60
CA ILE A 26 3.92 -3.50 0.00
C ILE A 26 4.99 -4.45 0.56
N GLU A 27 6.20 -3.93 0.72
CA GLU A 27 7.40 -4.67 1.10
C GLU A 27 7.69 -4.54 2.60
N GLU A 28 8.35 -5.55 3.15
CA GLU A 28 8.83 -5.51 4.54
C GLU A 28 9.72 -4.28 4.78
N GLY A 29 9.47 -3.59 5.89
CA GLY A 29 10.16 -2.34 6.22
C GLY A 29 9.64 -1.09 5.50
N CYS A 30 8.64 -1.21 4.62
CA CYS A 30 8.00 -0.09 3.93
C CYS A 30 6.61 0.27 4.47
N PHE A 31 6.07 -0.53 5.39
CA PHE A 31 4.84 -0.25 6.14
C PHE A 31 5.15 -0.08 7.62
N ALA A 32 4.32 0.68 8.34
CA ALA A 32 4.54 0.96 9.76
C ALA A 32 4.14 -0.20 10.69
N SER A 33 3.26 -1.08 10.22
CA SER A 33 2.74 -2.25 10.94
C SER A 33 2.17 -3.26 9.95
N GLU A 34 2.11 -4.55 10.31
CA GLU A 34 1.52 -5.63 9.50
C GLU A 34 0.08 -5.33 9.05
N GLN A 35 -0.67 -4.57 9.84
CA GLN A 35 -2.03 -4.13 9.50
C GLN A 35 -2.08 -3.14 8.32
N PHE A 36 -0.96 -2.50 8.01
CA PHE A 36 -0.79 -1.57 6.90
C PHE A 36 -0.05 -2.19 5.71
N GLN A 37 0.21 -3.50 5.76
CA GLN A 37 0.75 -4.22 4.63
C GLN A 37 -0.32 -4.30 3.53
N LEU A 38 0.08 -3.89 2.33
CA LEU A 38 -0.69 -3.98 1.11
C LEU A 38 -0.08 -5.05 0.21
N ASN A 39 -0.88 -5.54 -0.73
CA ASN A 39 -0.40 -6.46 -1.76
C ASN A 39 -0.65 -5.86 -3.14
N CYS A 40 0.27 -6.06 -4.08
CA CYS A 40 0.09 -5.67 -5.47
C CYS A 40 -0.23 -6.91 -6.30
N ALA A 41 -1.51 -7.14 -6.58
CA ALA A 41 -1.98 -8.28 -7.35
C ALA A 41 -1.90 -7.97 -8.84
N ASN A 42 -1.25 -8.83 -9.62
CA ASN A 42 -1.20 -8.68 -11.08
C ASN A 42 -2.47 -9.26 -11.71
N LEU A 43 -3.46 -8.40 -12.00
CA LEU A 43 -4.70 -8.80 -12.67
C LEU A 43 -4.55 -8.75 -14.20
N THR A 44 -5.45 -9.41 -14.92
CA THR A 44 -5.37 -9.59 -16.38
C THR A 44 -5.36 -8.26 -17.17
N SER A 45 -5.94 -7.19 -16.61
CA SER A 45 -6.00 -5.87 -17.22
C SER A 45 -4.91 -4.90 -16.72
N SER A 46 -4.64 -4.89 -15.41
CA SER A 46 -3.59 -4.08 -14.79
C SER A 46 -3.33 -4.55 -13.37
N PRO A 47 -2.13 -4.32 -12.81
CA PRO A 47 -1.89 -4.52 -11.39
C PRO A 47 -2.87 -3.70 -10.54
N ALA A 48 -3.38 -4.31 -9.47
CA ALA A 48 -4.30 -3.70 -8.53
C ALA A 48 -3.73 -3.79 -7.12
N LEU A 49 -3.85 -2.69 -6.39
CA LEU A 49 -3.48 -2.62 -4.98
C LEU A 49 -4.57 -3.30 -4.16
N MET A 50 -4.18 -4.11 -3.19
CA MET A 50 -5.06 -4.94 -2.38
C MET A 50 -4.76 -4.75 -0.90
N LEU A 51 -5.80 -4.71 -0.08
CA LEU A 51 -5.73 -4.81 1.38
C LEU A 51 -6.51 -6.06 1.80
N GLY A 52 -5.79 -7.11 2.17
CA GLY A 52 -6.39 -8.44 2.30
C GLY A 52 -7.03 -8.89 0.98
N ASN A 53 -8.35 -9.09 0.98
CA ASN A 53 -9.11 -9.52 -0.19
C ASN A 53 -9.84 -8.36 -0.91
N ALA A 54 -9.75 -7.13 -0.40
CA ALA A 54 -10.41 -5.97 -0.98
C ALA A 54 -9.44 -5.21 -1.88
N GLN A 55 -9.93 -4.75 -3.04
CA GLN A 55 -9.15 -3.90 -3.92
C GLN A 55 -9.18 -2.46 -3.41
N VAL A 56 -8.01 -1.84 -3.33
CA VAL A 56 -7.82 -0.44 -2.96
C VAL A 56 -7.85 0.42 -4.21
N PHE A 57 -8.70 1.44 -4.21
CA PHE A 57 -8.77 2.42 -5.27
C PHE A 57 -7.87 3.62 -4.97
N ASP A 58 -8.05 4.19 -3.78
CA ASP A 58 -7.33 5.38 -3.31
C ASP A 58 -7.00 5.29 -1.82
N ILE A 59 -5.92 5.97 -1.44
CA ILE A 59 -5.45 6.12 -0.05
C ILE A 59 -5.36 7.61 0.26
N TYR A 60 -6.06 8.06 1.30
CA TYR A 60 -6.03 9.45 1.76
C TYR A 60 -5.31 9.54 3.10
N ILE A 61 -4.02 9.87 3.05
CA ILE A 61 -3.15 9.91 4.24
C ILE A 61 -3.58 11.00 5.22
N GLU A 62 -3.95 12.19 4.73
CA GLU A 62 -4.37 13.32 5.57
C GLU A 62 -5.63 13.00 6.38
N GLU A 63 -6.55 12.25 5.78
CA GLU A 63 -7.81 11.83 6.39
C GLU A 63 -7.69 10.52 7.18
N GLY A 64 -6.58 9.79 7.03
CA GLY A 64 -6.40 8.46 7.62
C GLY A 64 -7.37 7.40 7.08
N THR A 65 -7.81 7.52 5.82
CA THR A 65 -8.82 6.64 5.21
C THR A 65 -8.30 5.91 3.97
N ILE A 66 -8.93 4.77 3.67
CA ILE A 66 -8.68 3.96 2.48
C ILE A 66 -10.01 3.68 1.80
N ASN A 67 -10.08 3.98 0.50
CA ASN A 67 -11.23 3.63 -0.32
C ASN A 67 -11.02 2.26 -0.94
N ILE A 68 -11.88 1.32 -0.57
CA ILE A 68 -11.90 -0.05 -1.08
C ILE A 68 -13.18 -0.29 -1.88
N THR A 69 -13.09 -1.15 -2.89
CA THR A 69 -14.30 -1.76 -3.48
C THR A 69 -14.68 -2.98 -2.66
N ASN A 70 -15.97 -3.10 -2.35
CA ASN A 70 -16.51 -4.35 -1.86
C ASN A 70 -16.56 -5.34 -3.05
N PRO A 71 -16.10 -6.59 -2.89
CA PRO A 71 -16.28 -7.61 -3.91
C PRO A 71 -17.77 -7.85 -4.22
#